data_AF-A0A6J4LP64-F1
#
_entry.id   AF-A0A6J4LP64-F1
#
_cell.length_a   1.000
_cell.length_b   1.000
_cell.length_c   1.000
_cell.angle_alpha   90.00
_cell.angle_beta   90.00
_cell.angle_gamma   90.00
#
_symmetry.space_group_name_H-M   'P 1'
#
loop_
_entity.id
_entity.type
_entity.pdbx_description
1 polymer ?
#
loop_
_entity_poly.entity_id
_entity_poly.type
_entity_poly.pdbx_seq_one_letter_code
_entity_poly.pdbx_strand_id
1 'polypeptide(L)'
;MLRLTGRRREDVVGKGVFEVYPQNPGAPQVAGPESLRTSLQRAIDTREPDQMPLVRYDLPIGQGNFQVRYWQARNTPVLSPAGEVLFLLHSTADVTEAVLARQKVQESEERFGTLVAQAPVAIGLTRGPDQVFESINASMLPVIGKEHAGEVIGKPVVEVLPELRGQPVLDLIRRVYQTGEPFQGLEVPVTLRMHGQLRQGYFHADEPSCYPLVHFLNEKRFLSLDLTYGYPIRATVYEYLMENGMSRQEYHWFLQNQVKARCVMGNDYYMTNG
;
A
#
# COMPACT_ATOMS: atom_id res chain seq x y z
N MET A 1 24.81 14.76 -19.34
CA MET A 1 25.69 13.57 -19.30
C MET A 1 27.12 13.91 -18.88
N LEU A 2 27.88 14.73 -19.63
CA LEU A 2 29.32 15.01 -19.35
C LEU A 2 29.62 15.53 -17.92
N ARG A 3 28.84 16.49 -17.41
CA ARG A 3 28.97 16.98 -16.02
C ARG A 3 28.63 15.93 -14.96
N LEU A 4 27.68 15.03 -15.25
CA LEU A 4 27.23 13.98 -14.35
C LEU A 4 28.24 12.83 -14.26
N THR A 5 29.02 12.62 -15.32
CA THR A 5 30.06 11.58 -15.39
C THR A 5 31.47 12.14 -15.17
N GLY A 6 31.60 13.43 -14.80
CA GLY A 6 32.89 14.09 -14.58
C GLY A 6 33.81 14.18 -15.81
N ARG A 7 33.29 14.05 -17.04
CA ARG A 7 34.09 14.04 -18.28
C ARG A 7 34.02 15.36 -19.03
N ARG A 8 35.09 15.74 -19.73
CA ARG A 8 35.10 16.94 -20.60
C ARG A 8 34.63 16.56 -22.01
N ARG A 9 34.14 17.54 -22.76
CA ARG A 9 33.60 17.32 -24.12
C ARG A 9 34.63 16.72 -25.08
N GLU A 10 35.85 17.24 -25.03
CA GLU A 10 37.00 16.78 -25.83
C GLU A 10 37.36 15.31 -25.60
N ASP A 11 37.04 14.76 -24.43
CA ASP A 11 37.37 13.39 -24.08
C ASP A 11 36.41 12.36 -24.72
N VAL A 12 35.28 12.82 -25.29
CA VAL A 12 34.14 11.99 -25.70
C VAL A 12 33.80 12.13 -27.19
N VAL A 13 34.00 13.30 -27.78
CA VAL A 13 33.67 13.53 -29.20
C VAL A 13 34.58 12.69 -30.10
N GLY A 14 33.98 11.95 -31.05
CA GLY A 14 34.71 11.11 -32.01
C GLY A 14 35.04 9.70 -31.54
N LYS A 15 34.70 9.34 -30.29
CA LYS A 15 34.92 8.00 -29.71
C LYS A 15 33.62 7.21 -29.63
N GLY A 16 33.74 5.87 -29.63
CA GLY A 16 32.58 5.00 -29.47
C GLY A 16 31.95 5.15 -28.08
N VAL A 17 30.62 5.16 -27.98
CA VAL A 17 29.92 5.32 -26.68
C VAL A 17 30.34 4.27 -25.64
N PHE A 18 30.66 3.06 -26.08
CA PHE A 18 31.14 1.96 -25.23
C PHE A 18 32.62 2.06 -24.85
N GLU A 19 33.41 2.81 -25.61
CA GLU A 19 34.80 3.14 -25.28
C GLU A 19 34.83 4.19 -24.16
N VAL A 20 33.91 5.15 -24.23
CA VAL A 20 33.80 6.24 -23.24
C VAL A 20 33.10 5.78 -21.96
N TYR A 21 32.15 4.85 -22.08
CA TYR A 21 31.37 4.30 -20.97
C TYR A 21 31.51 2.77 -20.92
N PRO A 22 32.65 2.26 -20.39
CA PRO A 22 32.89 0.83 -20.28
C PRO A 22 31.98 0.18 -19.23
N GLN A 23 31.83 -1.15 -19.32
CA GLN A 23 31.06 -1.93 -18.37
C GLN A 23 31.61 -1.77 -16.95
N ASN A 24 30.74 -1.41 -15.99
CA ASN A 24 31.11 -1.39 -14.58
C ASN A 24 31.05 -2.84 -14.03
N PRO A 25 32.17 -3.44 -13.57
CA PRO A 25 32.20 -4.82 -13.07
C PRO A 25 31.32 -5.04 -11.83
N GLY A 26 31.00 -3.98 -11.08
CA GLY A 26 30.17 -4.03 -9.88
C GLY A 26 28.69 -3.67 -10.11
N ALA A 27 28.28 -3.34 -11.34
CA ALA A 27 26.88 -3.02 -11.65
C ALA A 27 26.08 -4.28 -12.00
N PRO A 28 24.78 -4.36 -11.65
CA PRO A 28 23.93 -5.48 -12.04
C PRO A 28 23.93 -5.67 -13.57
N GLN A 29 23.97 -6.92 -14.04
CA GLN A 29 24.05 -7.29 -15.47
C GLN A 29 22.90 -6.72 -16.33
N VAL A 30 21.78 -6.33 -15.72
CA VAL A 30 20.52 -5.94 -16.36
C VAL A 30 20.61 -4.66 -17.19
N ALA A 31 21.67 -3.85 -17.01
CA ALA A 31 21.81 -2.55 -17.64
C ALA A 31 23.23 -2.24 -18.14
N GLY A 32 23.91 -3.27 -18.65
CA GLY A 32 25.25 -3.12 -19.25
C GLY A 32 25.24 -2.58 -20.69
N PRO A 33 26.43 -2.48 -21.32
CA PRO A 33 26.62 -2.12 -22.73
C PRO A 33 25.71 -2.87 -23.72
N GLU A 34 25.40 -4.12 -23.44
CA GLU A 34 24.53 -4.95 -24.28
C GLU A 34 23.07 -4.46 -24.35
N SER A 35 22.53 -3.93 -23.25
CA SER A 35 21.17 -3.37 -23.22
C SER A 35 21.08 -2.11 -24.07
N LEU A 36 22.09 -1.23 -23.98
CA LEU A 36 22.21 -0.06 -24.84
C LEU A 36 22.39 -0.46 -26.30
N ARG A 37 23.28 -1.42 -26.61
CA ARG A 37 23.50 -1.93 -27.97
C ARG A 37 22.20 -2.47 -28.59
N THR A 38 21.47 -3.28 -27.84
CA THR A 38 20.19 -3.85 -28.28
C THR A 38 19.14 -2.78 -28.54
N SER A 39 19.08 -1.74 -27.70
CA SER A 39 18.17 -0.61 -27.89
C SER A 39 18.53 0.24 -29.10
N LEU A 40 19.82 0.54 -29.29
CA LEU A 40 20.30 1.28 -30.47
C LEU A 40 20.00 0.51 -31.75
N GLN A 41 20.26 -0.80 -31.78
CA GLN A 41 19.99 -1.64 -32.95
C GLN A 41 18.49 -1.69 -33.26
N ARG A 42 17.63 -1.88 -32.24
CA ARG A 42 16.17 -1.83 -32.43
C ARG A 42 15.71 -0.51 -33.02
N ALA A 43 16.18 0.62 -32.49
CA ALA A 43 15.84 1.94 -33.02
C ALA A 43 16.29 2.13 -34.48
N ILE A 44 17.39 1.52 -34.89
CA ILE A 44 17.85 1.52 -36.30
C ILE A 44 16.92 0.67 -37.18
N ASP A 45 16.66 -0.56 -36.76
CA ASP A 45 15.94 -1.55 -37.55
C ASP A 45 14.47 -1.17 -37.72
N THR A 46 13.83 -0.70 -36.64
CA THR A 46 12.40 -0.34 -36.63
C THR A 46 12.15 1.08 -37.12
N ARG A 47 13.15 1.97 -37.06
CA ARG A 47 13.01 3.42 -37.26
C ARG A 47 12.05 4.08 -36.26
N GLU A 48 11.82 3.43 -35.12
CA GLU A 48 10.99 3.93 -34.03
C GLU A 48 11.83 4.24 -32.79
N PRO A 49 11.40 5.15 -31.91
CA PRO A 49 12.09 5.37 -30.64
C PRO A 49 12.01 4.13 -29.74
N ASP A 50 13.17 3.64 -29.28
CA ASP A 50 13.25 2.53 -28.33
C ASP A 50 13.56 3.06 -26.93
N GLN A 51 12.75 2.66 -25.95
CA GLN A 51 12.94 3.02 -24.55
C GLN A 51 13.60 1.86 -23.81
N MET A 52 14.71 2.16 -23.15
CA MET A 52 15.43 1.17 -22.36
C MET A 52 14.70 0.90 -21.03
N PRO A 53 14.86 -0.31 -20.47
CA PRO A 53 14.45 -0.60 -19.10
C PRO A 53 15.08 0.38 -18.10
N LEU A 54 14.41 0.56 -16.95
CA LEU A 54 14.94 1.36 -15.85
C LEU A 54 16.27 0.80 -15.37
N VAL A 55 17.30 1.63 -15.33
CA VAL A 55 18.66 1.25 -14.93
C VAL A 55 18.96 1.80 -13.56
N ARG A 56 19.29 0.95 -12.58
CA ARG A 56 19.90 1.39 -11.33
C ARG A 56 21.41 1.53 -11.53
N TYR A 57 21.95 2.71 -11.26
CA TYR A 57 23.39 2.98 -11.33
C TYR A 57 23.81 3.89 -10.17
N ASP A 58 24.56 3.35 -9.21
CA ASP A 58 24.92 4.10 -8.01
C ASP A 58 26.14 5.01 -8.31
N LEU A 59 26.00 6.32 -8.09
CA LEU A 59 27.06 7.30 -8.33
C LEU A 59 28.02 7.39 -7.13
N PRO A 60 29.35 7.36 -7.33
CA PRO A 60 30.30 7.56 -6.24
C PRO A 60 30.25 9.01 -5.75
N ILE A 61 30.12 9.21 -4.44
CA ILE A 61 30.08 10.54 -3.81
C ILE A 61 31.32 10.83 -2.94
N GLY A 62 32.33 9.96 -3.00
CA GLY A 62 33.61 10.08 -2.28
C GLY A 62 33.71 9.13 -1.07
N GLN A 63 34.94 8.89 -0.60
CA GLN A 63 35.25 8.05 0.58
C GLN A 63 34.61 6.64 0.58
N GLY A 64 34.44 6.03 -0.59
CA GLY A 64 33.82 4.71 -0.72
C GLY A 64 32.29 4.69 -0.59
N ASN A 65 31.65 5.85 -0.45
CA ASN A 65 30.20 5.97 -0.40
C ASN A 65 29.60 6.10 -1.80
N PHE A 66 28.44 5.49 -1.97
CA PHE A 66 27.67 5.49 -3.21
C PHE A 66 26.28 6.07 -2.96
N GLN A 67 25.77 6.79 -3.95
CA GLN A 67 24.42 7.31 -3.95
C GLN A 67 23.60 6.59 -5.01
N VAL A 68 22.51 5.95 -4.59
CA VAL A 68 21.61 5.25 -5.51
C VAL A 68 21.01 6.24 -6.51
N ARG A 69 21.06 5.88 -7.79
CA ARG A 69 20.36 6.58 -8.87
C ARG A 69 19.65 5.61 -9.79
N TYR A 70 18.53 6.08 -10.34
CA TYR A 70 17.76 5.40 -11.36
C TYR A 70 17.73 6.24 -12.63
N TRP A 71 18.07 5.62 -13.75
CA TRP A 71 18.18 6.26 -15.05
C TRP A 71 17.21 5.63 -16.02
N GLN A 72 16.50 6.48 -16.74
CA GLN A 72 15.67 6.10 -17.87
C GLN A 72 16.31 6.65 -19.14
N ALA A 73 16.58 5.77 -20.10
CA ALA A 73 17.20 6.12 -21.36
C ALA A 73 16.26 5.82 -22.54
N ARG A 74 16.33 6.65 -23.58
CA ARG A 74 15.59 6.47 -24.83
C ARG A 74 16.51 6.78 -26.00
N ASN A 75 16.44 5.93 -27.02
CA ASN A 75 17.16 6.08 -28.28
C ASN A 75 16.15 6.39 -29.38
N THR A 76 16.25 7.58 -29.98
CA THR A 76 15.31 8.05 -31.01
C THR A 76 16.02 8.20 -32.34
N PRO A 77 15.59 7.51 -33.41
CA PRO A 77 16.18 7.68 -34.72
C PRO A 77 15.77 9.02 -35.34
N VAL A 78 16.76 9.68 -35.95
CA VAL A 78 16.57 10.88 -36.77
C VAL A 78 16.66 10.42 -38.21
N LEU A 79 15.54 10.52 -38.94
CA LEU A 79 15.43 10.00 -40.30
C LEU A 79 15.75 11.08 -41.34
N SER A 80 16.31 10.65 -42.47
CA SER A 80 16.40 11.45 -43.69
C SER A 80 15.01 11.57 -44.34
N PRO A 81 14.82 12.49 -45.31
CA PRO A 81 13.61 12.52 -46.12
C PRO A 81 13.32 11.21 -46.87
N ALA A 82 14.34 10.38 -47.11
CA ALA A 82 14.21 9.07 -47.74
C ALA A 82 13.88 7.94 -46.75
N GLY A 83 13.73 8.24 -45.45
CA GLY A 83 13.42 7.25 -44.41
C GLY A 83 14.63 6.46 -43.88
N GLU A 84 15.85 6.91 -44.18
CA GLU A 84 17.09 6.30 -43.70
C GLU A 84 17.49 6.91 -42.35
N VAL A 85 18.03 6.12 -41.44
CA VAL A 85 18.50 6.60 -40.13
C VAL A 85 19.80 7.38 -40.32
N LEU A 86 19.77 8.69 -40.08
CA LEU A 86 20.95 9.57 -40.13
C LEU A 86 21.69 9.59 -38.80
N PHE A 87 20.95 9.69 -37.69
CA PHE A 87 21.48 9.79 -36.34
C PHE A 87 20.60 9.06 -35.34
N LEU A 88 21.16 8.72 -34.18
CA LEU A 88 20.40 8.31 -33.00
C LEU A 88 20.55 9.37 -31.92
N LEU A 89 19.43 9.93 -31.47
CA LEU A 89 19.40 10.79 -30.29
C LEU A 89 19.27 9.91 -29.06
N HIS A 90 20.34 9.86 -28.26
CA HIS A 90 20.33 9.24 -26.94
C HIS A 90 19.98 10.27 -25.87
N SER A 91 18.85 10.08 -25.19
CA SER A 91 18.41 10.93 -24.07
C SER A 91 18.38 10.13 -22.78
N THR A 92 18.92 10.67 -21.69
CA THR A 92 18.85 10.07 -20.35
C THR A 92 18.19 11.03 -19.36
N ALA A 93 17.35 10.49 -18.49
CA ALA A 93 16.70 11.19 -17.40
C ALA A 93 17.03 10.50 -16.07
N ASP A 94 17.41 11.29 -15.07
CA ASP A 94 17.47 10.85 -13.68
C ASP A 94 16.03 10.82 -13.14
N VAL A 95 15.53 9.63 -12.83
CA VAL A 95 14.17 9.39 -12.33
C VAL A 95 14.19 8.88 -10.90
N THR A 96 15.30 9.10 -10.18
CA THR A 96 15.53 8.56 -8.84
C THR A 96 14.43 8.95 -7.85
N GLU A 97 14.05 10.24 -7.83
CA GLU A 97 13.02 10.73 -6.91
C GLU A 97 11.68 10.02 -7.13
N ALA A 98 11.23 9.92 -8.39
CA ALA A 98 9.98 9.26 -8.73
C ALA A 98 9.99 7.76 -8.39
N VAL A 99 11.11 7.07 -8.63
CA VAL A 99 11.27 5.65 -8.31
C VAL A 99 11.26 5.42 -6.80
N LEU A 100 12.03 6.19 -6.04
CA LEU A 100 12.09 6.06 -4.58
C LEU A 100 10.77 6.44 -3.92
N ALA A 101 10.08 7.47 -4.42
CA ALA A 101 8.75 7.84 -3.93
C ALA A 101 7.74 6.71 -4.15
N ARG A 102 7.73 6.12 -5.35
CA ARG A 102 6.87 4.97 -5.66
C ARG A 102 7.20 3.75 -4.80
N GLN A 103 8.47 3.43 -4.61
CA GLN A 103 8.92 2.33 -3.75
C GLN A 103 8.48 2.53 -2.30
N LYS A 104 8.61 3.75 -1.75
CA LYS A 104 8.15 4.06 -0.39
C LYS A 104 6.64 3.91 -0.23
N VAL A 105 5.85 4.34 -1.22
CA VAL A 105 4.40 4.15 -1.20
C VAL A 105 4.07 2.66 -1.23
N GLN A 106 4.68 1.90 -2.14
CA GLN A 106 4.45 0.47 -2.25
C GLN A 106 4.86 -0.29 -0.98
N GLU A 107 6.02 0.02 -0.40
CA GLU A 107 6.48 -0.58 0.86
C GLU A 107 5.53 -0.25 2.02
N SER A 108 5.02 0.99 2.07
CA SER A 108 4.02 1.40 3.06
C SER A 108 2.70 0.63 2.89
N GLU A 109 2.22 0.45 1.66
CA GLU A 109 1.00 -0.30 1.35
C GLU A 109 1.14 -1.81 1.66
N GLU A 110 2.25 -2.43 1.28
CA GLU A 110 2.55 -3.84 1.57
C GLU A 110 2.67 -4.08 3.08
N ARG A 111 3.35 -3.17 3.78
CA ARG A 111 3.47 -3.22 5.25
C ARG A 111 2.12 -3.05 5.92
N PHE A 112 1.29 -2.11 5.47
CA PHE A 112 -0.07 -1.95 5.97
C PHE A 112 -0.90 -3.21 5.79
N GLY A 113 -0.87 -3.82 4.60
CA GLY A 113 -1.60 -5.06 4.32
C GLY A 113 -1.20 -6.19 5.26
N THR A 114 0.11 -6.33 5.52
CA THR A 114 0.65 -7.32 6.46
C THR A 114 0.14 -7.08 7.89
N LEU A 115 0.18 -5.83 8.35
CA LEU A 115 -0.26 -5.43 9.69
C LEU A 115 -1.76 -5.67 9.91
N VAL A 116 -2.59 -5.31 8.91
CA VAL A 116 -4.03 -5.59 8.96
C VAL A 116 -4.30 -7.08 9.03
N ALA A 117 -3.60 -7.88 8.21
CA ALA A 117 -3.77 -9.32 8.17
C ALA A 117 -3.42 -10.02 9.49
N GLN A 118 -2.39 -9.52 10.20
CA GLN A 118 -1.90 -10.08 11.46
C GLN A 118 -2.55 -9.46 12.71
N ALA A 119 -3.30 -8.37 12.56
CA ALA A 119 -3.92 -7.70 13.69
C ALA A 119 -4.90 -8.65 14.43
N PRO A 120 -4.83 -8.75 15.77
CA PRO A 120 -5.70 -9.63 16.57
C PRO A 120 -7.12 -9.09 16.75
N VAL A 121 -7.52 -8.14 15.90
CA VAL A 121 -8.81 -7.46 15.93
C VAL A 121 -9.45 -7.63 14.57
N ALA A 122 -10.77 -7.78 14.52
CA ALA A 122 -11.48 -7.93 13.26
C ALA A 122 -11.49 -6.60 12.49
N ILE A 123 -10.89 -6.62 11.28
CA ILE A 123 -10.77 -5.47 10.39
C ILE A 123 -11.28 -5.85 9.00
N GLY A 124 -12.21 -5.06 8.48
CA GLY A 124 -12.62 -5.07 7.08
C GLY A 124 -12.36 -3.70 6.45
N LEU A 125 -11.66 -3.66 5.32
CA LEU A 125 -11.41 -2.44 4.56
C LEU A 125 -12.31 -2.42 3.33
N THR A 126 -12.97 -1.30 3.12
CA THR A 126 -13.89 -1.08 2.00
C THR A 126 -13.53 0.19 1.24
N ARG A 127 -13.87 0.19 -0.05
CA ARG A 127 -13.53 1.27 -0.98
C ARG A 127 -14.72 1.68 -1.85
N GLY A 128 -14.79 2.98 -2.12
CA GLY A 128 -15.75 3.57 -3.03
C GLY A 128 -17.14 3.74 -2.43
N PRO A 129 -18.06 4.42 -3.14
CA PRO A 129 -19.41 4.70 -2.64
C PRO A 129 -20.22 3.44 -2.37
N ASP A 130 -20.01 2.38 -3.14
CA ASP A 130 -20.68 1.08 -2.99
C ASP A 130 -20.10 0.21 -1.88
N GLN A 131 -19.06 0.70 -1.17
CA GLN A 131 -18.39 0.01 -0.06
C GLN A 131 -17.97 -1.41 -0.47
N VAL A 132 -17.12 -1.52 -1.48
CA VAL A 132 -16.62 -2.83 -1.93
C VAL A 132 -15.47 -3.25 -1.03
N PHE A 133 -15.49 -4.49 -0.51
CA PHE A 133 -14.39 -5.02 0.30
C PHE A 133 -13.09 -5.08 -0.49
N GLU A 134 -12.08 -4.33 -0.04
CA GLU A 134 -10.74 -4.31 -0.61
C GLU A 134 -9.83 -5.30 0.13
N SER A 135 -10.00 -5.43 1.45
CA SER A 135 -9.25 -6.35 2.29
C SER A 135 -10.08 -6.74 3.52
N ILE A 136 -9.80 -7.91 4.07
CA ILE A 136 -10.43 -8.42 5.29
C ILE A 136 -9.42 -9.34 5.98
N ASN A 137 -9.25 -9.20 7.30
CA ASN A 137 -8.37 -10.09 8.04
C ASN A 137 -9.10 -11.33 8.57
N ALA A 138 -8.33 -12.34 8.97
CA ALA A 138 -8.88 -13.63 9.41
C ALA A 138 -9.82 -13.48 10.60
N SER A 139 -9.55 -12.52 11.51
CA SER A 139 -10.38 -12.24 12.68
C SER A 139 -11.79 -11.76 12.32
N MET A 140 -11.99 -11.13 11.16
CA MET A 140 -13.29 -10.63 10.72
C MET A 140 -14.18 -11.72 10.09
N LEU A 141 -13.60 -12.76 9.48
CA LEU A 141 -14.38 -13.82 8.82
C LEU A 141 -15.46 -14.47 9.71
N PRO A 142 -15.16 -14.95 10.94
CA PRO A 142 -16.18 -15.55 11.80
C PRO A 142 -17.25 -14.54 12.26
N VAL A 143 -16.89 -13.26 12.36
CA VAL A 143 -17.80 -12.17 12.74
C VAL A 143 -18.93 -12.03 11.73
N ILE A 144 -18.57 -12.04 10.45
CA ILE A 144 -19.53 -11.87 9.35
C ILE A 144 -20.08 -13.21 8.84
N GLY A 145 -19.80 -14.31 9.56
CA GLY A 145 -20.25 -15.65 9.23
C GLY A 145 -19.71 -16.18 7.90
N LYS A 146 -18.44 -15.89 7.57
CA LYS A 146 -17.74 -16.36 6.36
C LYS A 146 -16.55 -17.25 6.74
N GLU A 147 -16.15 -18.12 5.83
CA GLU A 147 -15.01 -19.03 6.05
C GLU A 147 -13.76 -18.56 5.31
N HIS A 148 -13.93 -17.93 4.15
CA HIS A 148 -12.81 -17.54 3.29
C HIS A 148 -12.91 -16.10 2.80
N ALA A 149 -11.78 -15.40 2.76
CA ALA A 149 -11.69 -14.03 2.25
C ALA A 149 -12.14 -13.91 0.78
N GLY A 150 -11.96 -14.96 -0.04
CA GLY A 150 -12.42 -15.00 -1.44
C GLY A 150 -13.94 -14.93 -1.61
N GLU A 151 -14.72 -15.20 -0.54
CA GLU A 151 -16.17 -15.02 -0.56
C GLU A 151 -16.58 -13.55 -0.43
N VAL A 152 -15.66 -12.69 0.03
CA VAL A 152 -15.90 -11.33 0.52
C VAL A 152 -15.21 -10.28 -0.35
N ILE A 153 -13.92 -10.47 -0.65
CA ILE A 153 -13.10 -9.50 -1.37
C ILE A 153 -13.70 -9.24 -2.77
N GLY A 154 -13.78 -7.96 -3.14
CA GLY A 154 -14.31 -7.51 -4.42
C GLY A 154 -15.83 -7.38 -4.47
N LYS A 155 -16.55 -7.69 -3.39
CA LYS A 155 -18.02 -7.56 -3.33
C LYS A 155 -18.46 -6.37 -2.48
N PRO A 156 -19.58 -5.71 -2.82
CA PRO A 156 -20.22 -4.72 -1.97
C PRO A 156 -20.60 -5.28 -0.59
N VAL A 157 -20.48 -4.47 0.46
CA VAL A 157 -20.86 -4.85 1.83
C VAL A 157 -22.28 -5.45 1.90
N VAL A 158 -23.24 -4.83 1.23
CA VAL A 158 -24.65 -5.27 1.22
C VAL A 158 -24.91 -6.56 0.42
N GLU A 159 -23.95 -6.98 -0.41
CA GLU A 159 -24.02 -8.28 -1.08
C GLU A 159 -23.53 -9.39 -0.13
N VAL A 160 -22.43 -9.13 0.57
CA VAL A 160 -21.84 -10.07 1.55
C VAL A 160 -22.73 -10.20 2.79
N LEU A 161 -23.29 -9.09 3.24
CA LEU A 161 -24.13 -8.93 4.43
C LEU A 161 -25.49 -8.30 4.05
N PRO A 162 -26.38 -9.06 3.40
CA PRO A 162 -27.67 -8.56 2.91
C PRO A 162 -28.59 -8.03 4.03
N GLU A 163 -28.43 -8.53 5.25
CA GLU A 163 -29.18 -8.11 6.42
C GLU A 163 -28.91 -6.66 6.83
N LEU A 164 -27.77 -6.08 6.43
CA LEU A 164 -27.46 -4.67 6.74
C LEU A 164 -28.36 -3.68 5.99
N ARG A 165 -29.08 -4.12 4.95
CA ARG A 165 -30.00 -3.26 4.21
C ARG A 165 -31.05 -2.67 5.14
N GLY A 166 -31.15 -1.34 5.14
CA GLY A 166 -32.09 -0.60 5.99
C GLY A 166 -31.64 -0.43 7.43
N GLN A 167 -30.45 -0.90 7.81
CA GLN A 167 -29.89 -0.68 9.13
C GLN A 167 -29.08 0.64 9.19
N PRO A 168 -29.11 1.37 10.33
CA PRO A 168 -28.40 2.65 10.49
C PRO A 168 -26.89 2.58 10.24
N VAL A 169 -26.28 1.39 10.44
CA VAL A 169 -24.84 1.19 10.25
C VAL A 169 -24.37 1.48 8.83
N LEU A 170 -25.20 1.24 7.80
CA LEU A 170 -24.82 1.58 6.42
C LEU A 170 -24.73 3.09 6.21
N ASP A 171 -25.60 3.87 6.85
CA ASP A 171 -25.57 5.32 6.74
C ASP A 171 -24.37 5.91 7.49
N LEU A 172 -23.97 5.28 8.60
CA LEU A 172 -22.73 5.62 9.30
C LEU A 172 -21.49 5.34 8.45
N ILE A 173 -21.40 4.15 7.85
CA ILE A 173 -20.32 3.78 6.93
C ILE A 173 -20.23 4.80 5.78
N ARG A 174 -21.37 5.15 5.17
CA ARG A 174 -21.43 6.17 4.11
C ARG A 174 -20.98 7.54 4.60
N ARG A 175 -21.41 7.96 5.80
CA ARG A 175 -21.00 9.24 6.39
C ARG A 175 -19.49 9.29 6.59
N VAL A 176 -18.90 8.27 7.24
CA VAL A 176 -17.45 8.17 7.46
C VAL A 176 -16.71 8.22 6.13
N TYR A 177 -17.19 7.52 5.11
CA TYR A 177 -16.63 7.57 3.76
C TYR A 177 -16.70 8.97 3.13
N GLN A 178 -17.81 9.69 3.29
CA GLN A 178 -18.02 11.01 2.69
C GLN A 178 -17.29 12.14 3.41
N THR A 179 -17.26 12.10 4.75
CA THR A 179 -16.69 13.19 5.57
C THR A 179 -15.24 12.94 5.93
N GLY A 180 -14.78 11.69 5.93
CA GLY A 180 -13.48 11.29 6.49
C GLY A 180 -13.41 11.43 8.01
N GLU A 181 -14.51 11.78 8.67
CA GLU A 181 -14.59 11.89 10.12
C GLU A 181 -14.97 10.52 10.70
N PRO A 182 -14.15 9.93 11.58
CA PRO A 182 -14.49 8.67 12.21
C PRO A 182 -15.73 8.83 13.08
N PHE A 183 -16.64 7.85 13.01
CA PHE A 183 -17.77 7.79 13.91
C PHE A 183 -17.38 7.07 15.20
N GLN A 184 -17.43 7.80 16.31
CA GLN A 184 -17.36 7.25 17.66
C GLN A 184 -18.76 7.35 18.29
N GLY A 185 -19.45 6.23 18.44
CA GLY A 185 -20.80 6.22 19.00
C GLY A 185 -21.04 4.98 19.84
N LEU A 186 -21.45 5.20 21.08
CA LEU A 186 -21.93 4.13 21.96
C LEU A 186 -23.23 3.57 21.35
N GLU A 187 -23.22 2.26 21.07
CA GLU A 187 -24.43 1.45 20.85
C GLU A 187 -25.24 1.72 19.57
N VAL A 188 -24.62 1.54 18.40
CA VAL A 188 -25.41 1.28 17.18
C VAL A 188 -25.78 -0.20 17.16
N PRO A 189 -27.06 -0.57 17.22
CA PRO A 189 -27.46 -1.96 17.10
C PRO A 189 -27.33 -2.43 15.66
N VAL A 190 -26.63 -3.54 15.46
CA VAL A 190 -26.60 -4.24 14.17
C VAL A 190 -27.16 -5.65 14.37
N THR A 191 -27.98 -6.07 13.42
CA THR A 191 -28.49 -7.44 13.34
C THR A 191 -27.71 -8.17 12.24
N LEU A 192 -26.96 -9.21 12.60
CA LEU A 192 -26.16 -10.02 11.68
C LEU A 192 -26.59 -11.49 11.70
N ARG A 193 -26.40 -12.20 10.59
CA ARG A 193 -26.62 -13.66 10.54
C ARG A 193 -25.33 -14.39 10.89
N MET A 194 -25.30 -15.07 12.05
CA MET A 194 -24.18 -15.90 12.48
C MET A 194 -24.63 -17.35 12.64
N HIS A 195 -23.92 -18.29 12.01
CA HIS A 195 -24.25 -19.72 12.01
C HIS A 195 -25.75 -20.01 11.68
N GLY A 196 -26.30 -19.25 10.72
CA GLY A 196 -27.68 -19.38 10.27
C GLY A 196 -28.74 -18.61 11.08
N GLN A 197 -28.41 -18.09 12.27
CA GLN A 197 -29.34 -17.36 13.15
C GLN A 197 -29.11 -15.84 13.10
N LEU A 198 -30.19 -15.04 13.12
CA LEU A 198 -30.10 -13.59 13.28
C LEU A 198 -29.83 -13.25 14.75
N ARG A 199 -28.83 -12.41 15.02
CA ARG A 199 -28.48 -11.93 16.37
C ARG A 199 -28.32 -10.42 16.38
N GLN A 200 -28.78 -9.78 17.45
CA GLN A 200 -28.67 -8.36 17.74
C GLN A 200 -27.76 -8.16 18.98
N GLY A 201 -26.93 -7.12 19.02
CA GLY A 201 -25.98 -6.88 20.13
C GLY A 201 -26.19 -5.57 20.89
N TYR A 202 -25.98 -5.63 22.21
CA TYR A 202 -25.89 -4.52 23.16
C TYR A 202 -25.00 -4.90 24.36
N PHE A 203 -24.36 -3.92 25.01
CA PHE A 203 -23.83 -4.07 26.38
C PHE A 203 -24.36 -2.93 27.25
N HIS A 204 -25.18 -3.25 28.24
CA HIS A 204 -25.41 -2.38 29.40
C HIS A 204 -24.88 -3.10 30.65
N ALA A 205 -24.24 -2.35 31.54
CA ALA A 205 -23.81 -2.89 32.83
C ALA A 205 -24.99 -2.80 33.80
N ASP A 206 -25.60 -3.94 34.14
CA ASP A 206 -26.67 -4.00 35.15
C ASP A 206 -26.12 -3.94 36.59
N GLU A 207 -24.80 -4.09 36.76
CA GLU A 207 -24.16 -4.18 38.08
C GLU A 207 -22.72 -3.59 38.09
N PRO A 208 -22.25 -2.95 39.18
CA PRO A 208 -20.94 -2.29 39.20
C PRO A 208 -19.72 -3.20 38.98
N SER A 209 -19.87 -4.49 39.29
CA SER A 209 -18.87 -5.54 39.08
C SER A 209 -18.52 -5.73 37.59
N CYS A 210 -19.44 -5.40 36.68
CA CYS A 210 -19.27 -5.57 35.23
C CYS A 210 -18.65 -4.35 34.53
N TYR A 211 -18.51 -3.19 35.21
CA TYR A 211 -17.97 -1.98 34.59
C TYR A 211 -16.59 -2.16 33.94
N PRO A 212 -15.59 -2.81 34.57
CA PRO A 212 -14.26 -2.97 33.96
C PRO A 212 -14.33 -3.76 32.64
N LEU A 213 -15.12 -4.82 32.62
CA LEU A 213 -15.32 -5.65 31.43
C LEU A 213 -16.06 -4.88 30.33
N VAL A 214 -17.14 -4.16 30.68
CA VAL A 214 -17.90 -3.34 29.73
C VAL A 214 -17.05 -2.22 29.14
N HIS A 215 -16.25 -1.53 29.94
CA HIS A 215 -15.31 -0.53 29.45
C HIS A 215 -14.27 -1.12 28.51
N PHE A 216 -13.66 -2.25 28.87
CA PHE A 216 -12.72 -2.94 28.00
C PHE A 216 -13.35 -3.36 26.66
N LEU A 217 -14.55 -3.94 26.69
CA LEU A 217 -15.27 -4.36 25.48
C LEU A 217 -15.67 -3.16 24.60
N ASN A 218 -16.07 -2.04 25.21
CA ASN A 218 -16.36 -0.80 24.51
C ASN A 218 -15.11 -0.19 23.86
N GLU A 219 -13.96 -0.20 24.52
CA GLU A 219 -12.71 0.27 23.92
C GLU A 219 -12.25 -0.67 22.79
N LYS A 220 -12.38 -1.99 22.99
CA LYS A 220 -12.06 -3.00 21.98
C LYS A 220 -12.90 -2.84 20.70
N ARG A 221 -14.14 -2.35 20.81
CA ARG A 221 -15.06 -2.07 19.69
C ARG A 221 -14.46 -1.09 18.68
N PHE A 222 -13.82 -0.02 19.16
CA PHE A 222 -13.26 1.03 18.31
C PHE A 222 -11.82 0.77 17.91
N LEU A 223 -11.21 -0.29 18.40
CA LEU A 223 -9.79 -0.56 18.27
C LEU A 223 -9.30 -0.63 16.81
N SER A 224 -10.11 -1.18 15.91
CA SER A 224 -9.80 -1.18 14.47
C SER A 224 -9.71 0.24 13.89
N LEU A 225 -10.58 1.15 14.32
CA LEU A 225 -10.57 2.57 13.94
C LEU A 225 -9.39 3.26 14.62
N ASP A 226 -9.19 3.05 15.92
CA ASP A 226 -8.11 3.67 16.66
C ASP A 226 -6.74 3.32 16.07
N LEU A 227 -6.53 2.04 15.70
CA LEU A 227 -5.33 1.62 14.99
C LEU A 227 -5.23 2.27 13.60
N THR A 228 -6.30 2.28 12.80
CA THR A 228 -6.22 2.76 11.41
C THR A 228 -6.07 4.28 11.29
N TYR A 229 -6.64 5.03 12.25
CA TYR A 229 -6.54 6.49 12.33
C TYR A 229 -5.37 6.97 13.21
N GLY A 230 -4.66 6.04 13.84
CA GLY A 230 -3.50 6.33 14.68
C GLY A 230 -3.87 7.03 15.99
N TYR A 231 -5.05 6.76 16.55
CA TYR A 231 -5.44 7.26 17.85
C TYR A 231 -4.74 6.47 18.97
N PRO A 232 -4.22 7.13 20.01
CA PRO A 232 -3.67 6.46 21.18
C PRO A 232 -4.74 5.61 21.87
N ILE A 233 -4.38 4.37 22.21
CA ILE A 233 -5.24 3.46 22.98
C ILE A 233 -4.82 3.42 24.45
N ARG A 234 -5.73 2.97 25.32
CA ARG A 234 -5.45 2.80 26.75
C ARG A 234 -4.57 1.59 27.02
N ALA A 235 -3.86 1.62 28.15
CA ALA A 235 -2.90 0.59 28.54
C ALA A 235 -3.51 -0.83 28.54
N THR A 236 -4.74 -0.97 29.02
CA THR A 236 -5.51 -2.23 29.05
C THR A 236 -5.68 -2.84 27.66
N VAL A 237 -5.96 -2.02 26.66
CA VAL A 237 -6.15 -2.47 25.28
C VAL A 237 -4.81 -2.72 24.59
N TYR A 238 -3.81 -1.90 24.92
CA TYR A 238 -2.44 -2.11 24.46
C TYR A 238 -1.88 -3.46 24.95
N GLU A 239 -2.06 -3.79 26.23
CA GLU A 239 -1.68 -5.09 26.80
C GLU A 239 -2.38 -6.25 26.09
N TYR A 240 -3.70 -6.13 25.87
CA TYR A 240 -4.46 -7.11 25.08
C TYR A 240 -3.87 -7.33 23.68
N LEU A 241 -3.54 -6.27 22.96
CA LEU A 241 -2.94 -6.39 21.63
C LEU A 241 -1.60 -7.14 21.68
N MET A 242 -0.75 -6.84 22.66
CA MET A 242 0.55 -7.48 22.83
C MET A 242 0.41 -8.98 23.18
N GLU A 243 -0.51 -9.31 24.10
CA GLU A 243 -0.82 -10.70 24.48
C GLU A 243 -1.39 -11.52 23.31
N ASN A 244 -2.05 -10.86 22.36
CA ASN A 244 -2.64 -11.51 21.19
C ASN A 244 -1.77 -11.40 19.93
N GLY A 245 -0.47 -11.14 20.09
CA GLY A 245 0.52 -11.30 19.03
C GLY A 245 0.87 -10.04 18.23
N MET A 246 0.31 -8.88 18.55
CA MET A 246 0.79 -7.62 18.00
C MET A 246 2.08 -7.19 18.70
N SER A 247 3.14 -6.88 17.96
CA SER A 247 4.36 -6.35 18.54
C SER A 247 4.27 -4.84 18.79
N ARG A 248 5.12 -4.34 19.69
CA ARG A 248 5.24 -2.91 19.97
C ARG A 248 5.55 -2.09 18.71
N GLN A 249 6.37 -2.63 17.80
CA GLN A 249 6.76 -1.92 16.59
C GLN A 249 5.58 -1.77 15.61
N GLU A 250 4.73 -2.80 15.54
CA GLU A 250 3.52 -2.79 14.71
C GLU A 250 2.50 -1.77 15.22
N TYR A 251 2.27 -1.72 16.54
CA TYR A 251 1.42 -0.71 17.16
C TYR A 251 1.90 0.73 16.86
N HIS A 252 3.20 1.01 17.01
CA HIS A 252 3.74 2.35 16.75
C HIS A 252 3.67 2.72 15.27
N TRP A 253 3.73 1.73 14.36
CA TRP A 253 3.55 1.98 12.94
C TRP A 253 2.14 2.53 12.65
N PHE A 254 1.10 1.94 13.25
CA PHE A 254 -0.29 2.40 13.10
C PHE A 254 -0.47 3.86 13.58
N LEU A 255 0.14 4.23 14.71
CA LEU A 255 0.09 5.61 15.22
C LEU A 255 0.74 6.64 14.28
N GLN A 256 1.73 6.23 13.49
CA GLN A 256 2.50 7.13 12.62
C GLN A 256 1.98 7.17 11.18
N ASN A 257 1.17 6.19 10.78
CA ASN A 257 0.74 6.00 9.39
C ASN A 257 -0.78 5.98 9.32
N GLN A 258 -1.39 7.16 9.14
CA GLN A 258 -2.84 7.30 8.97
C GLN A 258 -3.28 6.84 7.58
N VAL A 259 -4.18 5.86 7.51
CA VAL A 259 -4.74 5.39 6.22
C VAL A 259 -6.01 6.15 5.92
N LYS A 260 -5.86 7.37 5.40
CA LYS A 260 -6.98 8.31 5.18
C LYS A 260 -7.93 7.95 4.02
N ALA A 261 -7.65 6.89 3.25
CA ALA A 261 -8.32 6.63 1.97
C ALA A 261 -9.27 5.41 1.95
N ARG A 262 -9.50 4.73 3.08
CA ARG A 262 -10.25 3.47 3.14
C ARG A 262 -11.26 3.50 4.27
N CYS A 263 -12.53 3.17 4.00
CA CYS A 263 -13.53 3.05 5.05
C CYS A 263 -13.28 1.74 5.80
N VAL A 264 -13.09 1.83 7.11
CA VAL A 264 -12.75 0.72 7.99
C VAL A 264 -14.02 0.28 8.71
N MET A 265 -14.39 -0.99 8.55
CA MET A 265 -15.33 -1.65 9.44
C MET A 265 -14.56 -2.38 10.53
N GLY A 266 -14.81 -1.95 11.76
CA GLY A 266 -14.46 -2.67 12.96
C GLY A 266 -15.53 -3.67 13.35
N ASN A 267 -15.14 -4.66 14.13
CA ASN A 267 -16.12 -5.55 14.74
C ASN A 267 -16.74 -4.92 15.98
N ASP A 268 -18.06 -4.86 15.98
CA ASP A 268 -18.89 -4.82 17.18
C ASP A 268 -18.84 -6.22 17.82
N TYR A 269 -18.10 -6.43 18.90
CA TYR A 269 -18.03 -7.77 19.52
C TYR A 269 -19.41 -8.20 20.04
N TYR A 270 -20.07 -9.10 19.31
CA TYR A 270 -21.36 -9.71 19.66
C TYR A 270 -21.18 -10.93 20.56
N MET A 271 -21.17 -10.72 21.87
CA MET A 271 -21.59 -11.74 22.83
C MET A 271 -22.66 -11.12 23.73
N THR A 272 -23.92 -11.43 23.46
CA THR A 272 -24.97 -11.28 24.46
C THR A 272 -24.62 -12.20 25.62
N ASN A 273 -24.50 -11.65 26.84
CA ASN A 273 -24.46 -12.47 28.05
C ASN A 273 -25.65 -13.44 28.00
N GLY A 274 -25.35 -14.72 27.85
CA GLY A 274 -26.25 -15.83 28.13
C GLY A 274 -25.74 -16.53 29.37
#